data_AF-A0A837G4B1-F1
#
_entry.id   AF-A0A837G4B1-F1
#
_cell.length_a   1.000
_cell.length_b   1.000
_cell.length_c   1.000
_cell.angle_alpha   90.00
_cell.angle_beta   90.00
_cell.angle_gamma   90.00
#
_symmetry.space_group_name_H-M   'P 1'
#
loop_
_entity.id
_entity.type
_entity.pdbx_description
1 polymer ?
#
loop_
_entity_poly.entity_id
_entity_poly.type
_entity_poly.pdbx_seq_one_letter_code
_entity_poly.pdbx_strand_id
1 'polypeptide(L)'
;MKKTLLALALFGSASAFAASDANVLKDGEVWITTDADAQHLITQHGAAVFSGFAANPNAVVAKINEKQLAALSSHMHEAKHRCGGYMVHADKTSAMKAAGMPLSMSTFEKPLISHHDTVESLIAQVEPNNMVTTIENLTSFTNRFYTTSTGIAASDWLLERWQEEIKDVPYASAQQISHSDYPQKSVEVTLVGAKHPDEIVVVGGHLDSTVGSWTTEGTISPGADDDASGIATVTEALRLMIASGIQPDRTIKFYGYAAEEVGLRGSQDIAQTLKGEQADVVSALQLDMTNYNGSAHDITFINDYTDANLTEFLSELIDTYASEITYDFDRCGYACSDHASWHNAGYPSAMPFETMFNDYNPHIHTEHDTLENSDPTASHATKFAKLAIAYLVETSLDDAESPVKELENGTPVENLTSGYFDEQFFVFRTTEPGEVTISITGPRSGDADLYVTYEGPVSKTEYDCRPFQNGSNEQCVFNKPAGEFNIMIRGYRNFDEVDIVASFSPENAQDQKQ
;
A
#
# COMPACT_ATOMS: atom_id res chain seq x y z
N MET A 1 52.59 60.23 -31.39
CA MET A 1 52.95 60.36 -32.82
C MET A 1 52.61 59.06 -33.54
N LYS A 2 51.77 59.14 -34.58
CA LYS A 2 51.56 58.25 -35.75
C LYS A 2 51.80 56.72 -35.63
N LYS A 3 50.68 55.98 -35.86
CA LYS A 3 50.46 54.80 -36.74
C LYS A 3 51.49 53.66 -36.67
N THR A 4 51.09 52.39 -36.56
CA THR A 4 50.49 51.62 -37.66
C THR A 4 49.87 50.32 -37.14
N LEU A 5 48.59 50.08 -37.46
CA LEU A 5 47.94 48.76 -37.41
C LEU A 5 48.45 47.93 -38.59
N LEU A 6 48.89 46.69 -38.35
CA LEU A 6 48.94 45.67 -39.38
C LEU A 6 48.36 44.36 -38.83
N ALA A 7 47.34 43.87 -39.52
CA ALA A 7 46.62 42.65 -39.24
C ALA A 7 47.49 41.40 -39.47
N LEU A 8 47.30 40.38 -38.64
CA LEU A 8 47.58 39.00 -39.01
C LEU A 8 46.35 38.16 -38.69
N ALA A 9 45.64 37.76 -39.74
CA ALA A 9 44.55 36.79 -39.64
C ALA A 9 45.14 35.40 -39.41
N LEU A 10 44.69 34.72 -38.36
CA LEU A 10 44.83 33.29 -38.19
C LEU A 10 43.42 32.69 -38.21
N PHE A 11 43.09 32.07 -39.34
CA PHE A 11 41.93 31.19 -39.49
C PHE A 11 42.12 29.99 -38.56
N GLY A 12 41.45 30.02 -37.42
CA GLY A 12 41.19 28.84 -36.60
C GLY A 12 39.74 28.45 -36.79
N SER A 13 39.50 27.40 -37.57
CA SER A 13 38.19 26.76 -37.73
C SER A 13 37.69 26.26 -36.38
N ALA A 14 36.71 26.96 -35.81
CA ALA A 14 35.91 26.42 -34.71
C ALA A 14 34.97 25.36 -35.29
N SER A 15 35.39 24.10 -35.23
CA SER A 15 34.45 22.98 -35.28
C SER A 15 33.69 22.95 -33.96
N ALA A 16 32.64 23.78 -33.87
CA ALA A 16 31.58 23.57 -32.88
C ALA A 16 30.87 22.28 -33.27
N PHE A 17 31.32 21.15 -32.70
CA PHE A 17 30.51 19.94 -32.70
C PHE A 17 29.25 20.25 -31.90
N ALA A 18 28.11 20.13 -32.58
CA ALA A 18 26.78 20.22 -32.01
C ALA A 18 26.60 19.10 -30.98
N ALA A 19 26.83 19.41 -29.71
CA ALA A 19 26.34 18.64 -28.58
C ALA A 19 25.04 19.29 -28.10
N SER A 20 23.96 19.19 -28.88
CA SER A 20 22.65 19.72 -28.46
C SER A 20 21.42 18.91 -28.88
N ASP A 21 21.55 17.80 -29.62
CA ASP A 21 20.38 17.06 -30.14
C ASP A 21 20.00 15.78 -29.38
N ALA A 22 20.80 15.33 -28.39
CA ALA A 22 20.53 14.04 -27.74
C ALA A 22 19.39 14.09 -26.70
N ASN A 23 19.07 15.26 -26.14
CA ASN A 23 18.11 15.42 -25.05
C ASN A 23 16.69 15.81 -25.50
N VAL A 24 16.49 16.20 -26.76
CA VAL A 24 15.16 16.54 -27.30
C VAL A 24 14.50 15.26 -27.81
N LEU A 25 13.26 15.01 -27.39
CA LEU A 25 12.43 13.93 -27.93
C LEU A 25 12.07 14.27 -29.38
N LYS A 26 12.23 13.30 -30.29
CA LYS A 26 11.61 13.40 -31.61
C LYS A 26 10.10 13.17 -31.48
N ASP A 27 9.35 13.57 -32.51
CA ASP A 27 7.90 13.33 -32.55
C ASP A 27 7.57 11.85 -32.34
N GLY A 28 6.75 11.56 -31.33
CA GLY A 28 6.39 10.21 -30.89
C GLY A 28 7.47 9.42 -30.13
N GLU A 29 8.56 10.06 -29.66
CA GLU A 29 9.48 9.45 -28.68
C GLU A 29 9.02 9.77 -27.25
N VAL A 30 9.22 8.81 -26.34
CA VAL A 30 9.03 8.97 -24.89
C VAL A 30 10.29 8.52 -24.14
N TRP A 31 10.46 8.98 -22.90
CA TRP A 31 11.47 8.44 -21.99
C TRP A 31 10.90 7.22 -21.26
N ILE A 32 11.73 6.21 -21.03
CA ILE A 32 11.38 5.07 -20.19
C ILE A 32 12.45 4.78 -19.16
N THR A 33 12.02 4.19 -18.05
CA THR A 33 12.89 3.56 -17.05
C THR A 33 12.52 2.08 -16.91
N THR A 34 13.51 1.21 -16.78
CA THR A 34 13.35 -0.24 -16.53
C THR A 34 14.58 -0.77 -15.78
N ASP A 35 14.56 -2.04 -15.39
CA ASP A 35 15.76 -2.70 -14.84
C ASP A 35 16.81 -3.00 -15.94
N ALA A 36 18.07 -2.99 -15.55
CA ALA A 36 19.21 -3.23 -16.42
C ALA A 36 19.22 -4.64 -17.03
N ASP A 37 18.56 -5.59 -16.39
CA ASP A 37 18.41 -6.95 -16.90
C ASP A 37 17.54 -7.05 -18.16
N ALA A 38 16.75 -6.00 -18.44
CA ALA A 38 15.90 -5.86 -19.61
C ALA A 38 16.50 -4.96 -20.71
N GLN A 39 17.74 -4.46 -20.53
CA GLN A 39 18.40 -3.56 -21.49
C GLN A 39 18.45 -4.15 -22.91
N HIS A 40 18.65 -5.46 -23.03
CA HIS A 40 18.68 -6.13 -24.32
C HIS A 40 17.33 -6.02 -25.05
N LEU A 41 16.21 -6.22 -24.33
CA LEU A 41 14.86 -6.19 -24.87
C LEU A 41 14.49 -4.79 -25.37
N ILE A 42 14.73 -3.75 -24.56
CA ILE A 42 14.45 -2.37 -24.99
C ILE A 42 15.30 -1.98 -26.21
N THR A 43 16.55 -2.45 -26.29
CA THR A 43 17.42 -2.17 -27.44
C THR A 43 16.92 -2.87 -28.72
N GLN A 44 16.36 -4.08 -28.61
CA GLN A 44 15.73 -4.78 -29.74
C GLN A 44 14.54 -4.00 -30.30
N HIS A 45 13.79 -3.30 -29.45
CA HIS A 45 12.68 -2.40 -29.83
C HIS A 45 13.14 -1.01 -30.26
N GLY A 46 14.44 -0.84 -30.55
CA GLY A 46 15.00 0.39 -31.10
C GLY A 46 15.24 1.50 -30.07
N ALA A 47 15.22 1.18 -28.77
CA ALA A 47 15.46 2.17 -27.73
C ALA A 47 16.92 2.66 -27.72
N ALA A 48 17.10 3.97 -27.51
CA ALA A 48 18.41 4.57 -27.29
C ALA A 48 18.71 4.67 -25.80
N VAL A 49 19.55 3.76 -25.30
CA VAL A 49 19.95 3.70 -23.89
C VAL A 49 20.86 4.88 -23.52
N PHE A 50 20.52 5.55 -22.42
CA PHE A 50 21.32 6.64 -21.88
C PHE A 50 22.31 6.11 -20.83
N SER A 51 23.60 6.05 -21.19
CA SER A 51 24.67 5.58 -20.31
C SER A 51 25.19 6.67 -19.37
N GLY A 52 25.70 6.26 -18.21
CA GLY A 52 26.38 7.16 -17.25
C GLY A 52 25.61 7.47 -15.97
N PHE A 53 24.55 6.73 -15.64
CA PHE A 53 23.89 6.84 -14.35
C PHE A 53 24.71 6.13 -13.26
N ALA A 54 25.12 6.87 -12.23
CA ALA A 54 25.97 6.38 -11.15
C ALA A 54 25.20 6.03 -9.85
N ALA A 55 23.89 6.31 -9.79
CA ALA A 55 23.12 6.17 -8.56
C ALA A 55 22.46 4.78 -8.37
N ASN A 56 22.14 4.06 -9.44
CA ASN A 56 21.66 2.67 -9.37
C ASN A 56 22.18 1.85 -10.56
N PRO A 57 23.05 0.86 -10.35
CA PRO A 57 23.55 0.00 -11.44
C PRO A 57 22.48 -0.95 -11.97
N ASN A 58 21.35 -1.10 -11.27
CA ASN A 58 20.27 -2.00 -11.65
C ASN A 58 19.20 -1.32 -12.51
N ALA A 59 19.26 -0.01 -12.76
CA ALA A 59 18.26 0.71 -13.55
C ALA A 59 18.83 1.22 -14.88
N VAL A 60 17.97 1.28 -15.91
CA VAL A 60 18.28 1.79 -17.24
C VAL A 60 17.25 2.83 -17.65
N VAL A 61 17.75 3.97 -18.14
CA VAL A 61 16.96 5.02 -18.77
C VAL A 61 17.17 4.98 -20.27
N ALA A 62 16.10 5.00 -21.05
CA ALA A 62 16.17 4.99 -22.50
C ALA A 62 15.11 5.90 -23.14
N LYS A 63 15.31 6.22 -24.42
CA LYS A 63 14.27 6.78 -25.28
C LYS A 63 13.74 5.71 -26.21
N ILE A 64 12.42 5.63 -26.37
CA ILE A 64 11.76 4.68 -27.27
C ILE A 64 10.61 5.36 -28.00
N ASN A 65 10.22 4.87 -29.18
CA ASN A 65 9.03 5.33 -29.86
C ASN A 65 7.77 4.80 -29.14
N GLU A 66 6.78 5.65 -28.88
CA GLU A 66 5.55 5.28 -28.15
C GLU A 66 4.81 4.10 -28.82
N LYS A 67 4.89 3.97 -30.14
CA LYS A 67 4.27 2.85 -30.88
C LYS A 67 4.94 1.49 -30.63
N GLN A 68 6.07 1.46 -29.92
CA GLN A 68 6.74 0.23 -29.53
C GLN A 68 6.41 -0.19 -28.10
N LEU A 69 5.70 0.62 -27.32
CA LEU A 69 5.42 0.33 -25.91
C LEU A 69 4.62 -0.96 -25.72
N ALA A 70 3.54 -1.17 -26.48
CA ALA A 70 2.78 -2.43 -26.42
C ALA A 70 3.61 -3.65 -26.84
N ALA A 71 4.49 -3.49 -27.83
CA ALA A 71 5.41 -4.55 -28.26
C ALA A 71 6.50 -4.84 -27.23
N LEU A 72 6.99 -3.80 -26.56
CA LEU A 72 7.93 -3.94 -25.47
C LEU A 72 7.28 -4.63 -24.27
N SER A 73 6.09 -4.20 -23.85
CA SER A 73 5.32 -4.79 -22.75
C SER A 73 5.12 -6.30 -22.97
N SER A 74 4.65 -6.68 -24.16
CA SER A 74 4.51 -8.09 -24.55
C SER A 74 5.83 -8.89 -24.44
N HIS A 75 6.97 -8.34 -24.86
CA HIS A 75 8.25 -9.03 -24.72
C HIS A 75 8.80 -9.02 -23.28
N MET A 76 8.50 -7.98 -22.48
CA MET A 76 8.82 -7.97 -21.05
C MET A 76 8.02 -9.05 -20.32
N HIS A 77 6.74 -9.18 -20.63
CA HIS A 77 5.89 -10.24 -20.12
C HIS A 77 6.49 -11.63 -20.43
N GLU A 78 6.75 -11.92 -21.71
CA GLU A 78 7.27 -13.23 -22.13
C GLU A 78 8.67 -13.57 -21.56
N ALA A 79 9.56 -12.59 -21.50
CA ALA A 79 10.98 -12.84 -21.18
C ALA A 79 11.34 -12.55 -19.72
N LYS A 80 10.53 -11.75 -19.02
CA LYS A 80 10.80 -11.25 -17.66
C LYS A 80 9.63 -11.42 -16.70
N HIS A 81 8.47 -11.88 -17.17
CA HIS A 81 7.29 -12.14 -16.35
C HIS A 81 6.67 -10.87 -15.73
N ARG A 82 6.92 -9.68 -16.29
CA ARG A 82 6.44 -8.38 -15.77
C ARG A 82 5.26 -7.84 -16.59
N CYS A 83 4.21 -7.34 -15.94
CA CYS A 83 3.16 -6.51 -16.55
C CYS A 83 3.77 -5.13 -16.86
N GLY A 84 3.86 -4.76 -18.15
CA GLY A 84 4.65 -3.61 -18.60
C GLY A 84 6.17 -3.79 -18.47
N GLY A 85 6.69 -3.80 -17.24
CA GLY A 85 8.12 -3.92 -16.89
C GLY A 85 8.94 -2.66 -17.15
N TYR A 86 8.27 -1.53 -17.34
CA TYR A 86 8.88 -0.20 -17.53
C TYR A 86 7.90 0.90 -17.15
N MET A 87 8.40 2.11 -16.90
CA MET A 87 7.57 3.32 -16.73
C MET A 87 7.83 4.32 -17.84
N VAL A 88 6.79 5.02 -18.28
CA VAL A 88 6.86 6.08 -19.29
C VAL A 88 6.98 7.45 -18.62
N HIS A 89 7.92 8.27 -19.05
CA HIS A 89 8.19 9.58 -18.46
C HIS A 89 8.08 10.72 -19.48
N ALA A 90 7.51 11.84 -19.06
CA ALA A 90 7.38 13.05 -19.88
C ALA A 90 8.74 13.65 -20.26
N ASP A 91 9.74 13.53 -19.37
CA ASP A 91 11.08 14.05 -19.61
C ASP A 91 12.19 13.16 -19.05
N LYS A 92 13.43 13.51 -19.41
CA LYS A 92 14.61 12.79 -18.94
C LYS A 92 14.81 12.91 -17.43
N THR A 93 14.43 14.05 -16.84
CA THR A 93 14.71 14.35 -15.44
C THR A 93 13.88 13.45 -14.53
N SER A 94 12.60 13.29 -14.87
CA SER A 94 11.67 12.37 -14.22
C SER A 94 12.12 10.91 -14.40
N ALA A 95 12.55 10.50 -15.59
CA ALA A 95 13.11 9.16 -15.81
C ALA A 95 14.38 8.90 -14.97
N MET A 96 15.31 9.85 -14.95
CA MET A 96 16.53 9.74 -14.13
C MET A 96 16.24 9.73 -12.64
N LYS A 97 15.20 10.43 -12.19
CA LYS A 97 14.76 10.41 -10.80
C LYS A 97 14.21 9.04 -10.42
N ALA A 98 13.32 8.48 -11.24
CA ALA A 98 12.74 7.15 -11.03
C ALA A 98 13.84 6.06 -10.99
N ALA A 99 14.79 6.12 -11.92
CA ALA A 99 15.96 5.22 -11.92
C ALA A 99 16.84 5.32 -10.66
N GLY A 100 16.79 6.45 -9.94
CA GLY A 100 17.55 6.70 -8.73
C GLY A 100 16.83 6.34 -7.43
N MET A 101 15.56 5.94 -7.50
CA MET A 101 14.80 5.55 -6.32
C MET A 101 15.36 4.25 -5.72
N PRO A 102 15.41 4.14 -4.38
CA PRO A 102 15.78 2.88 -3.75
C PRO A 102 14.77 1.79 -4.07
N LEU A 103 15.19 0.51 -4.00
CA LEU A 103 14.27 -0.62 -4.14
C LEU A 103 13.24 -0.69 -3.01
N SER A 104 13.52 -0.12 -1.84
CA SER A 104 12.56 -0.11 -0.76
C SER A 104 12.69 1.18 0.03
N MET A 105 11.54 1.67 0.51
CA MET A 105 11.43 2.77 1.47
C MET A 105 10.99 2.24 2.84
N SER A 106 11.09 3.05 3.88
CA SER A 106 10.63 2.71 5.23
C SER A 106 10.13 3.99 5.90
N THR A 107 9.19 4.63 5.22
CA THR A 107 8.61 5.94 5.52
C THR A 107 7.20 5.86 6.08
N PHE A 108 6.50 4.73 5.88
CA PHE A 108 5.21 4.52 6.52
C PHE A 108 5.35 4.48 8.05
N GLU A 109 4.54 5.28 8.72
CA GLU A 109 4.38 5.22 10.18
C GLU A 109 3.22 4.28 10.49
N LYS A 110 3.53 3.13 11.11
CA LYS A 110 2.52 2.12 11.41
C LYS A 110 1.51 2.64 12.46
N PRO A 111 0.20 2.67 12.16
CA PRO A 111 -0.82 2.93 13.16
C PRO A 111 -0.92 1.76 14.14
N LEU A 112 -1.64 1.96 15.26
CA LEU A 112 -1.95 0.86 16.18
C LEU A 112 -3.08 0.03 15.59
N ILE A 113 -2.89 -1.29 15.51
CA ILE A 113 -3.95 -2.24 15.15
C ILE A 113 -4.95 -2.27 16.31
N SER A 114 -6.08 -1.58 16.15
CA SER A 114 -6.95 -1.23 17.29
C SER A 114 -8.44 -1.37 17.02
N HIS A 115 -8.88 -1.57 15.78
CA HIS A 115 -10.29 -1.61 15.39
C HIS A 115 -10.85 -3.02 15.23
N HIS A 116 -10.45 -3.95 16.11
CA HIS A 116 -10.78 -5.38 16.02
C HIS A 116 -12.25 -5.69 15.73
N ASP A 117 -13.17 -5.20 16.57
CA ASP A 117 -14.61 -5.45 16.40
C ASP A 117 -15.13 -4.98 15.03
N THR A 118 -14.59 -3.89 14.50
CA THR A 118 -14.98 -3.33 13.20
C THR A 118 -14.42 -4.18 12.07
N VAL A 119 -13.12 -4.49 12.12
CA VAL A 119 -12.45 -5.28 11.07
C VAL A 119 -13.03 -6.69 10.99
N GLU A 120 -13.16 -7.39 12.11
CA GLU A 120 -13.72 -8.76 12.16
C GLU A 120 -15.17 -8.78 11.65
N SER A 121 -15.97 -7.78 12.01
CA SER A 121 -17.35 -7.67 11.52
C SER A 121 -17.43 -7.47 10.01
N LEU A 122 -16.54 -6.68 9.42
CA LEU A 122 -16.53 -6.40 7.98
C LEU A 122 -15.92 -7.54 7.17
N ILE A 123 -14.84 -8.17 7.66
CA ILE A 123 -14.24 -9.36 7.06
C ILE A 123 -15.25 -10.50 6.93
N ALA A 124 -16.11 -10.69 7.95
CA ALA A 124 -17.17 -11.69 7.92
C ALA A 124 -18.27 -11.41 6.86
N GLN A 125 -18.31 -10.20 6.31
CA GLN A 125 -19.28 -9.78 5.30
C GLN A 125 -18.72 -9.79 3.86
N VAL A 126 -17.46 -10.18 3.67
CA VAL A 126 -16.88 -10.36 2.33
C VAL A 126 -17.70 -11.41 1.56
N GLU A 127 -18.24 -11.03 0.41
CA GLU A 127 -19.13 -11.88 -0.39
C GLU A 127 -18.50 -12.23 -1.75
N PRO A 128 -18.02 -13.48 -1.94
CA PRO A 128 -17.38 -13.90 -3.19
C PRO A 128 -18.22 -13.66 -4.44
N ASN A 129 -19.54 -13.82 -4.37
CA ASN A 129 -20.40 -13.66 -5.54
C ASN A 129 -20.43 -12.22 -6.08
N ASN A 130 -20.19 -11.21 -5.23
CA ASN A 130 -20.08 -9.82 -5.68
C ASN A 130 -18.83 -9.62 -6.55
N MET A 131 -17.72 -10.26 -6.17
CA MET A 131 -16.47 -10.20 -6.94
C MET A 131 -16.60 -10.99 -8.25
N VAL A 132 -17.14 -12.21 -8.20
CA VAL A 132 -17.47 -12.98 -9.43
C VAL A 132 -18.30 -12.14 -10.39
N THR A 133 -19.37 -11.50 -9.90
CA THR A 133 -20.22 -10.63 -10.73
C THR A 133 -19.45 -9.46 -11.34
N THR A 134 -18.51 -8.88 -10.60
CA THR A 134 -17.69 -7.76 -11.09
C THR A 134 -16.72 -8.24 -12.18
N ILE A 135 -16.05 -9.38 -11.97
CA ILE A 135 -15.17 -10.01 -12.96
C ILE A 135 -15.95 -10.39 -14.22
N GLU A 136 -17.12 -11.02 -14.10
CA GLU A 136 -17.99 -11.37 -15.24
C GLU A 136 -18.42 -10.14 -16.06
N ASN A 137 -18.76 -9.03 -15.39
CA ASN A 137 -19.11 -7.80 -16.10
C ASN A 137 -17.90 -7.22 -16.86
N LEU A 138 -16.72 -7.17 -16.23
CA LEU A 138 -15.51 -6.62 -16.85
C LEU A 138 -14.95 -7.51 -17.98
N THR A 139 -15.08 -8.83 -17.85
CA THR A 139 -14.67 -9.81 -18.87
C THR A 139 -15.66 -9.90 -20.04
N SER A 140 -16.87 -9.34 -19.89
CA SER A 140 -17.87 -9.29 -20.97
C SER A 140 -17.54 -8.27 -22.07
N PHE A 141 -16.66 -7.30 -21.79
CA PHE A 141 -16.11 -6.41 -22.81
C PHE A 141 -15.19 -7.19 -23.74
N THR A 142 -15.15 -6.83 -25.04
CA THR A 142 -14.23 -7.44 -26.01
C THR A 142 -12.78 -7.37 -25.53
N ASN A 143 -12.37 -6.21 -25.02
CA ASN A 143 -11.17 -5.97 -24.24
C ASN A 143 -11.38 -4.66 -23.47
N ARG A 144 -10.47 -4.32 -22.56
CA ARG A 144 -10.47 -3.04 -21.84
C ARG A 144 -9.27 -2.17 -22.18
N PHE A 145 -8.66 -2.36 -23.35
CA PHE A 145 -7.42 -1.70 -23.74
C PHE A 145 -7.55 -0.18 -23.85
N TYR A 146 -6.54 0.55 -23.40
CA TYR A 146 -6.59 2.01 -23.18
C TYR A 146 -6.96 2.89 -24.39
N THR A 147 -6.83 2.37 -25.62
CA THR A 147 -7.16 3.09 -26.87
C THR A 147 -8.44 2.61 -27.56
N THR A 148 -9.07 1.53 -27.09
CA THR A 148 -10.25 0.95 -27.76
C THR A 148 -11.54 1.58 -27.24
N SER A 149 -12.62 1.47 -28.03
CA SER A 149 -13.92 1.98 -27.57
C SER A 149 -14.47 1.18 -26.38
N THR A 150 -14.14 -0.11 -26.29
CA THR A 150 -14.52 -0.96 -25.16
C THR A 150 -13.72 -0.65 -23.89
N GLY A 151 -12.45 -0.22 -24.00
CA GLY A 151 -11.68 0.29 -22.85
C GLY A 151 -12.27 1.58 -22.27
N ILE A 152 -12.75 2.49 -23.13
CA ILE A 152 -13.50 3.69 -22.70
C ILE A 152 -14.81 3.27 -22.00
N ALA A 153 -15.56 2.35 -22.62
CA ALA A 153 -16.83 1.87 -22.07
C ALA A 153 -16.67 1.17 -20.72
N ALA A 154 -15.56 0.46 -20.48
CA ALA A 154 -15.25 -0.14 -19.18
C ALA A 154 -15.03 0.92 -18.10
N SER A 155 -14.34 2.03 -18.43
CA SER A 155 -14.18 3.18 -17.52
C SER A 155 -15.51 3.87 -17.23
N ASP A 156 -16.38 4.04 -18.23
CA ASP A 156 -17.72 4.60 -18.03
C ASP A 156 -18.59 3.68 -17.15
N TRP A 157 -18.52 2.36 -17.39
CA TRP A 157 -19.25 1.36 -16.59
C TRP A 157 -18.79 1.35 -15.13
N LEU A 158 -17.48 1.39 -14.87
CA LEU A 158 -16.96 1.38 -13.49
C LEU A 158 -17.39 2.65 -12.73
N LEU A 159 -17.37 3.81 -13.39
CA LEU A 159 -17.88 5.05 -12.82
C LEU A 159 -19.36 4.90 -12.42
N GLU A 160 -20.21 4.42 -13.32
CA GLU A 160 -21.65 4.22 -13.04
C GLU A 160 -21.86 3.24 -11.88
N ARG A 161 -21.13 2.12 -11.88
CA ARG A 161 -21.20 1.09 -10.83
C ARG A 161 -20.81 1.64 -9.47
N TRP A 162 -19.74 2.41 -9.38
CA TRP A 162 -19.26 3.02 -8.14
C TRP A 162 -20.14 4.21 -7.70
N GLN A 163 -20.67 5.00 -8.63
CA GLN A 163 -21.65 6.06 -8.31
C GLN A 163 -22.92 5.50 -7.67
N GLU A 164 -23.41 4.37 -8.16
CA GLU A 164 -24.57 3.69 -7.55
C GLU A 164 -24.26 3.18 -6.14
N GLU A 165 -23.04 2.67 -5.90
CA GLU A 165 -22.59 2.19 -4.58
C GLU A 165 -22.60 3.33 -3.54
N ILE A 166 -22.18 4.53 -3.93
CA ILE A 166 -22.03 5.67 -3.01
C ILE A 166 -23.21 6.65 -2.99
N LYS A 167 -24.30 6.37 -3.73
CA LYS A 167 -25.36 7.36 -4.04
C LYS A 167 -26.00 8.04 -2.82
N ASP A 168 -26.05 7.35 -1.68
CA ASP A 168 -26.69 7.81 -0.44
C ASP A 168 -25.66 8.21 0.63
N VAL A 169 -24.37 8.35 0.26
CA VAL A 169 -23.28 8.67 1.18
C VAL A 169 -22.83 10.13 1.02
N PRO A 170 -23.12 11.01 2.00
CA PRO A 170 -22.96 12.45 1.84
C PRO A 170 -21.51 12.95 1.79
N TYR A 171 -20.56 12.14 2.25
CA TYR A 171 -19.13 12.43 2.22
C TYR A 171 -18.40 11.71 1.08
N ALA A 172 -19.14 11.07 0.16
CA ALA A 172 -18.58 10.34 -0.96
C ALA A 172 -18.75 11.11 -2.28
N SER A 173 -17.80 10.95 -3.19
CA SER A 173 -17.89 11.44 -4.57
C SER A 173 -17.17 10.50 -5.52
N ALA A 174 -17.59 10.48 -6.80
CA ALA A 174 -16.95 9.69 -7.84
C ALA A 174 -16.73 10.52 -9.10
N GLN A 175 -15.58 10.33 -9.75
CA GLN A 175 -15.22 11.03 -10.97
C GLN A 175 -14.34 10.17 -11.88
N GLN A 176 -14.21 10.60 -13.13
CA GLN A 176 -13.22 10.08 -14.06
C GLN A 176 -12.07 11.08 -14.21
N ILE A 177 -10.84 10.58 -14.25
CA ILE A 177 -9.60 11.35 -14.43
C ILE A 177 -9.14 11.19 -15.88
N SER A 178 -9.04 12.29 -16.60
CA SER A 178 -8.64 12.29 -18.02
C SER A 178 -7.13 12.37 -18.17
N HIS A 179 -6.59 11.64 -19.15
CA HIS A 179 -5.18 11.62 -19.51
C HIS A 179 -4.97 12.27 -20.88
N SER A 180 -3.86 12.97 -21.11
CA SER A 180 -3.70 13.81 -22.31
C SER A 180 -3.58 13.03 -23.62
N ASP A 181 -3.07 11.80 -23.55
CA ASP A 181 -2.55 11.08 -24.71
C ASP A 181 -3.47 9.94 -25.19
N TYR A 182 -4.42 9.52 -24.37
CA TYR A 182 -5.29 8.37 -24.64
C TYR A 182 -6.71 8.56 -24.10
N PRO A 183 -7.71 7.89 -24.69
CA PRO A 183 -9.11 8.18 -24.41
C PRO A 183 -9.68 7.48 -23.17
N GLN A 184 -9.13 6.32 -22.77
CA GLN A 184 -9.54 5.67 -21.52
C GLN A 184 -9.16 6.55 -20.33
N LYS A 185 -10.06 6.68 -19.38
CA LYS A 185 -9.88 7.48 -18.17
C LYS A 185 -9.70 6.57 -16.96
N SER A 186 -8.93 7.00 -15.99
CA SER A 186 -8.94 6.36 -14.66
C SER A 186 -10.25 6.73 -13.95
N VAL A 187 -10.72 5.88 -13.05
CA VAL A 187 -11.93 6.12 -12.24
C VAL A 187 -11.51 6.31 -10.79
N GLU A 188 -12.09 7.30 -10.11
CA GLU A 188 -11.84 7.60 -8.70
C GLU A 188 -13.15 7.63 -7.92
N VAL A 189 -13.16 7.00 -6.73
CA VAL A 189 -14.08 7.34 -5.64
C VAL A 189 -13.29 7.96 -4.50
N THR A 190 -13.79 9.07 -3.95
CA THR A 190 -13.26 9.69 -2.72
C THR A 190 -14.29 9.58 -1.61
N LEU A 191 -13.90 9.03 -0.46
CA LEU A 191 -14.62 9.14 0.81
C LEU A 191 -13.88 10.16 1.69
N VAL A 192 -14.48 11.32 1.92
CA VAL A 192 -13.81 12.43 2.63
C VAL A 192 -13.72 12.14 4.13
N GLY A 193 -12.50 12.25 4.67
CA GLY A 193 -12.21 12.08 6.09
C GLY A 193 -12.95 13.08 6.99
N ALA A 194 -13.44 12.62 8.13
CA ALA A 194 -14.19 13.44 9.09
C ALA A 194 -13.29 14.36 9.93
N LYS A 195 -12.04 13.94 10.21
CA LYS A 195 -11.12 14.65 11.11
C LYS A 195 -9.89 15.17 10.37
N HIS A 196 -9.31 14.35 9.49
CA HIS A 196 -8.09 14.64 8.72
C HIS A 196 -8.38 14.52 7.22
N PRO A 197 -9.23 15.40 6.65
CA PRO A 197 -9.63 15.31 5.25
C PRO A 197 -8.46 15.48 4.25
N ASP A 198 -7.34 16.05 4.69
CA ASP A 198 -6.16 16.27 3.87
C ASP A 198 -5.18 15.07 3.87
N GLU A 199 -5.34 14.13 4.81
CA GLU A 199 -4.58 12.87 4.87
C GLU A 199 -5.27 11.81 4.02
N ILE A 200 -4.53 11.18 3.10
CA ILE A 200 -5.09 10.32 2.05
C ILE A 200 -4.56 8.89 2.19
N VAL A 201 -5.48 7.94 2.34
CA VAL A 201 -5.27 6.50 2.19
C VAL A 201 -5.72 6.09 0.79
N VAL A 202 -4.91 5.32 0.07
CA VAL A 202 -5.18 4.90 -1.31
C VAL A 202 -5.32 3.40 -1.42
N VAL A 203 -6.31 2.94 -2.18
CA VAL A 203 -6.41 1.56 -2.65
C VAL A 203 -6.78 1.55 -4.14
N GLY A 204 -6.18 0.68 -4.94
CA GLY A 204 -6.54 0.59 -6.36
C GLY A 204 -6.04 -0.67 -7.06
N GLY A 205 -6.51 -0.83 -8.29
CA GLY A 205 -6.09 -1.83 -9.28
C GLY A 205 -6.23 -1.21 -10.68
N HIS A 206 -5.72 -1.86 -11.72
CA HIS A 206 -5.85 -1.31 -13.06
C HIS A 206 -7.06 -1.86 -13.82
N LEU A 207 -7.63 -1.02 -14.68
CA LEU A 207 -8.89 -1.30 -15.35
C LEU A 207 -8.68 -1.85 -16.76
N ASP A 208 -7.54 -1.57 -17.39
CA ASP A 208 -7.29 -2.04 -18.75
C ASP A 208 -7.01 -3.53 -18.83
N SER A 209 -6.94 -4.04 -20.06
CA SER A 209 -6.54 -5.42 -20.35
C SER A 209 -5.86 -5.47 -21.70
N THR A 210 -4.98 -6.45 -21.88
CA THR A 210 -4.25 -6.63 -23.14
C THR A 210 -4.06 -8.11 -23.49
N VAL A 211 -3.76 -8.39 -24.75
CA VAL A 211 -3.07 -9.63 -25.16
C VAL A 211 -1.67 -9.33 -25.72
N GLY A 212 -1.08 -8.22 -25.24
CA GLY A 212 0.19 -7.70 -25.69
C GLY A 212 0.11 -6.86 -26.96
N SER A 213 1.09 -7.06 -27.85
CA SER A 213 1.44 -6.08 -28.89
C SER A 213 0.43 -5.86 -30.01
N TRP A 214 -0.53 -6.78 -30.17
CA TRP A 214 -1.55 -6.74 -31.23
C TRP A 214 -2.96 -6.50 -30.69
N THR A 215 -3.10 -6.00 -29.46
CA THR A 215 -4.40 -5.59 -28.93
C THR A 215 -4.99 -4.46 -29.78
N THR A 216 -6.20 -4.70 -30.30
CA THR A 216 -6.95 -3.77 -31.14
C THR A 216 -8.44 -3.85 -30.79
N GLU A 217 -9.26 -3.02 -31.42
CA GLU A 217 -10.71 -2.94 -31.17
C GLU A 217 -11.43 -4.30 -31.14
N GLY A 218 -11.07 -5.23 -32.03
CA GLY A 218 -11.73 -6.54 -32.14
C GLY A 218 -11.01 -7.69 -31.42
N THR A 219 -9.91 -7.42 -30.73
CA THR A 219 -9.11 -8.45 -30.07
C THR A 219 -9.77 -8.86 -28.76
N ILE A 220 -9.96 -10.17 -28.54
CA ILE A 220 -10.51 -10.70 -27.29
C ILE A 220 -9.42 -10.70 -26.21
N SER A 221 -9.62 -9.91 -25.16
CA SER A 221 -8.75 -9.83 -23.98
C SER A 221 -9.64 -9.72 -22.75
N PRO A 222 -10.10 -10.86 -22.20
CA PRO A 222 -11.05 -10.83 -21.09
C PRO A 222 -10.41 -10.27 -19.82
N GLY A 223 -9.11 -10.48 -19.59
CA GLY A 223 -8.36 -9.89 -18.47
C GLY A 223 -9.04 -10.18 -17.12
N ALA A 224 -9.41 -11.43 -16.89
CA ALA A 224 -10.24 -11.80 -15.74
C ALA A 224 -9.46 -11.73 -14.44
N ASP A 225 -8.26 -12.27 -14.45
CA ASP A 225 -7.32 -12.16 -13.35
C ASP A 225 -6.56 -10.84 -13.43
N ASP A 226 -6.14 -10.44 -14.64
CA ASP A 226 -5.35 -9.24 -14.92
C ASP A 226 -6.15 -8.17 -15.71
N ASP A 227 -6.72 -7.14 -15.05
CA ASP A 227 -6.87 -7.01 -13.60
C ASP A 227 -8.33 -6.78 -13.19
N ALA A 228 -9.26 -7.49 -13.83
CA ALA A 228 -10.65 -7.48 -13.38
C ALA A 228 -10.79 -7.99 -11.94
N SER A 229 -9.88 -8.85 -11.48
CA SER A 229 -9.85 -9.37 -10.12
C SER A 229 -9.48 -8.30 -9.09
N GLY A 230 -8.44 -7.49 -9.32
CA GLY A 230 -8.06 -6.36 -8.47
C GLY A 230 -9.19 -5.33 -8.40
N ILE A 231 -9.78 -4.96 -9.54
CA ILE A 231 -10.95 -4.06 -9.56
C ILE A 231 -12.15 -4.65 -8.79
N ALA A 232 -12.37 -5.96 -8.87
CA ALA A 232 -13.41 -6.63 -8.09
C ALA A 232 -13.12 -6.59 -6.58
N THR A 233 -11.87 -6.78 -6.17
CA THR A 233 -11.45 -6.65 -4.77
C THR A 233 -11.61 -5.21 -4.26
N VAL A 234 -11.17 -4.21 -5.02
CA VAL A 234 -11.35 -2.78 -4.69
C VAL A 234 -12.83 -2.43 -4.55
N THR A 235 -13.67 -2.95 -5.46
CA THR A 235 -15.13 -2.71 -5.45
C THR A 235 -15.80 -3.33 -4.22
N GLU A 236 -15.40 -4.54 -3.82
CA GLU A 236 -15.93 -5.19 -2.61
C GLU A 236 -15.46 -4.45 -1.34
N ALA A 237 -14.22 -3.97 -1.29
CA ALA A 237 -13.73 -3.14 -0.19
C ALA A 237 -14.49 -1.81 -0.08
N LEU A 238 -14.78 -1.14 -1.21
CA LEU A 238 -15.64 0.05 -1.25
C LEU A 238 -17.03 -0.27 -0.69
N ARG A 239 -17.68 -1.33 -1.18
CA ARG A 239 -19.01 -1.76 -0.69
C ARG A 239 -19.01 -1.98 0.82
N LEU A 240 -17.98 -2.63 1.36
CA LEU A 240 -17.85 -2.89 2.80
C LEU A 240 -17.65 -1.63 3.62
N MET A 241 -16.81 -0.69 3.16
CA MET A 241 -16.66 0.62 3.82
C MET A 241 -17.98 1.38 3.84
N ILE A 242 -18.75 1.38 2.75
CA ILE A 242 -20.08 2.00 2.69
C ILE A 242 -21.07 1.28 3.62
N ALA A 243 -21.10 -0.05 3.60
CA ALA A 243 -21.99 -0.86 4.42
C ALA A 243 -21.71 -0.74 5.92
N SER A 244 -20.47 -0.42 6.31
CA SER A 244 -20.10 -0.16 7.71
C SER A 244 -20.87 1.03 8.31
N GLY A 245 -21.28 1.99 7.47
CA GLY A 245 -21.87 3.26 7.91
C GLY A 245 -20.88 4.21 8.60
N ILE A 246 -19.59 3.86 8.67
CA ILE A 246 -18.54 4.64 9.30
C ILE A 246 -17.99 5.63 8.27
N GLN A 247 -18.05 6.93 8.59
CA GLN A 247 -17.24 7.90 7.87
C GLN A 247 -15.79 7.78 8.36
N PRO A 248 -14.80 7.59 7.48
CA PRO A 248 -13.41 7.45 7.90
C PRO A 248 -12.89 8.77 8.50
N ASP A 249 -11.84 8.72 9.33
CA ASP A 249 -11.22 9.92 9.90
C ASP A 249 -10.29 10.61 8.89
N ARG A 250 -9.56 9.81 8.09
CA ARG A 250 -8.77 10.24 6.94
C ARG A 250 -9.54 10.04 5.63
N THR A 251 -9.15 10.77 4.59
CA THR A 251 -9.74 10.59 3.27
C THR A 251 -9.29 9.27 2.65
N ILE A 252 -10.23 8.49 2.10
CA ILE A 252 -9.92 7.29 1.32
C ILE A 252 -10.16 7.58 -0.16
N LYS A 253 -9.19 7.22 -1.01
CA LYS A 253 -9.35 7.25 -2.47
C LYS A 253 -9.22 5.84 -3.06
N PHE A 254 -10.26 5.43 -3.79
CA PHE A 254 -10.32 4.19 -4.53
C PHE A 254 -10.07 4.47 -6.01
N TYR A 255 -9.20 3.70 -6.66
CA TYR A 255 -8.87 3.89 -8.07
C TYR A 255 -9.05 2.64 -8.93
N GLY A 256 -9.58 2.86 -10.14
CA GLY A 256 -9.38 1.98 -11.29
C GLY A 256 -8.47 2.69 -12.29
N TYR A 257 -7.18 2.33 -12.31
CA TYR A 257 -6.17 3.01 -13.12
C TYR A 257 -6.32 2.68 -14.61
N ALA A 258 -6.13 3.65 -15.49
CA ALA A 258 -6.07 3.40 -16.93
C ALA A 258 -4.62 3.19 -17.41
N ALA A 259 -4.45 2.35 -18.44
CA ALA A 259 -3.19 2.23 -19.18
C ALA A 259 -1.99 1.79 -18.32
N GLU A 260 -2.19 0.83 -17.42
CA GLU A 260 -1.10 0.15 -16.69
C GLU A 260 -0.18 -0.56 -17.70
N GLU A 261 -0.80 -1.29 -18.63
CA GLU A 261 -0.18 -2.28 -19.53
C GLU A 261 0.82 -1.69 -20.54
N VAL A 262 0.80 -0.37 -20.64
CA VAL A 262 1.65 0.43 -21.53
C VAL A 262 2.54 1.39 -20.75
N GLY A 263 2.84 1.05 -19.49
CA GLY A 263 3.88 1.64 -18.67
C GLY A 263 3.37 2.55 -17.55
N LEU A 264 2.35 2.10 -16.82
CA LEU A 264 1.83 2.70 -15.58
C LEU A 264 1.30 4.13 -15.77
N ARG A 265 0.77 4.45 -16.95
CA ARG A 265 0.53 5.86 -17.34
C ARG A 265 -0.53 6.52 -16.46
N GLY A 266 -1.62 5.82 -16.16
CA GLY A 266 -2.73 6.38 -15.39
C GLY A 266 -2.37 6.66 -13.94
N SER A 267 -1.81 5.66 -13.25
CA SER A 267 -1.34 5.82 -11.86
C SER A 267 -0.22 6.84 -11.75
N GLN A 268 0.67 6.91 -12.74
CA GLN A 268 1.73 7.90 -12.76
C GLN A 268 1.19 9.33 -12.84
N ASP A 269 0.22 9.60 -13.73
CA ASP A 269 -0.40 10.92 -13.85
C ASP A 269 -1.07 11.34 -12.52
N ILE A 270 -1.76 10.41 -11.86
CA ILE A 270 -2.44 10.64 -10.59
C ILE A 270 -1.41 10.91 -9.46
N ALA A 271 -0.44 10.03 -9.28
CA ALA A 271 0.57 10.16 -8.23
C ALA A 271 1.43 11.43 -8.40
N GLN A 272 1.75 11.80 -9.66
CA GLN A 272 2.47 13.05 -9.95
C GLN A 272 1.62 14.29 -9.72
N THR A 273 0.32 14.24 -10.02
CA THR A 273 -0.62 15.34 -9.72
C THR A 273 -0.70 15.58 -8.22
N LEU A 274 -0.96 14.53 -7.43
CA LEU A 274 -1.00 14.62 -5.96
C LEU A 274 0.32 15.12 -5.38
N LYS A 275 1.46 14.65 -5.89
CA LYS A 275 2.77 15.15 -5.51
C LYS A 275 2.97 16.63 -5.83
N GLY A 276 2.50 17.08 -7.00
CA GLY A 276 2.54 18.48 -7.42
C GLY A 276 1.68 19.39 -6.55
N GLU A 277 0.55 18.85 -6.08
CA GLU A 277 -0.37 19.48 -5.12
C GLU A 277 0.14 19.42 -3.67
N GLN A 278 1.24 18.71 -3.42
CA GLN A 278 1.77 18.45 -2.08
C GLN A 278 0.78 17.72 -1.18
N ALA A 279 -0.05 16.85 -1.78
CA ALA A 279 -1.02 16.05 -1.06
C ALA A 279 -0.32 15.09 -0.08
N ASP A 280 -0.93 14.93 1.09
CA ASP A 280 -0.43 14.06 2.15
C ASP A 280 -1.00 12.65 1.97
N VAL A 281 -0.31 11.84 1.16
CA VAL A 281 -0.69 10.43 0.94
C VAL A 281 0.03 9.57 1.97
N VAL A 282 -0.74 9.09 2.95
CA VAL A 282 -0.28 8.29 4.08
C VAL A 282 0.19 6.91 3.61
N SER A 283 -0.57 6.27 2.73
CA SER A 283 -0.21 4.98 2.15
C SER A 283 -1.00 4.68 0.87
N ALA A 284 -0.47 3.81 0.02
CA ALA A 284 -1.13 3.30 -1.18
C ALA A 284 -1.02 1.78 -1.32
N LEU A 285 -2.17 1.10 -1.35
CA LEU A 285 -2.28 -0.34 -1.59
C LEU A 285 -2.63 -0.61 -3.05
N GLN A 286 -1.79 -1.36 -3.75
CA GLN A 286 -2.08 -1.88 -5.09
C GLN A 286 -2.61 -3.31 -4.99
N LEU A 287 -3.69 -3.58 -5.72
CA LEU A 287 -4.31 -4.89 -5.89
C LEU A 287 -4.31 -5.17 -7.38
N ASP A 288 -3.36 -5.99 -7.83
CA ASP A 288 -3.19 -6.40 -9.22
C ASP A 288 -2.97 -7.91 -9.24
N MET A 289 -3.90 -8.61 -9.89
CA MET A 289 -4.10 -10.05 -9.83
C MET A 289 -4.35 -10.58 -8.41
N THR A 290 -5.60 -10.94 -8.13
CA THR A 290 -6.02 -11.42 -6.80
C THR A 290 -6.72 -12.78 -6.86
N ASN A 291 -6.90 -13.39 -8.04
CA ASN A 291 -7.88 -14.46 -8.22
C ASN A 291 -7.33 -15.78 -8.76
N TYR A 292 -6.02 -15.94 -8.87
CA TYR A 292 -5.40 -17.22 -9.22
C TYR A 292 -4.49 -17.73 -8.10
N ASN A 293 -4.65 -19.01 -7.74
CA ASN A 293 -3.88 -19.64 -6.67
C ASN A 293 -2.87 -20.65 -7.24
N GLY A 294 -1.73 -20.14 -7.69
CA GLY A 294 -0.65 -20.93 -8.29
C GLY A 294 0.42 -21.44 -7.32
N SER A 295 0.50 -20.90 -6.11
CA SER A 295 1.59 -21.16 -5.16
C SER A 295 1.13 -21.89 -3.89
N ALA A 296 2.10 -22.27 -3.06
CA ALA A 296 1.83 -22.89 -1.76
C ALA A 296 1.27 -21.89 -0.72
N HIS A 297 1.58 -20.61 -0.89
CA HIS A 297 1.12 -19.51 -0.04
C HIS A 297 -0.02 -18.77 -0.72
N ASP A 298 -0.93 -18.22 0.08
CA ASP A 298 -2.11 -17.55 -0.44
C ASP A 298 -1.85 -16.13 -0.93
N ILE A 299 -0.91 -15.42 -0.29
CA ILE A 299 -0.50 -14.06 -0.66
C ILE A 299 1.02 -14.00 -0.71
N THR A 300 1.57 -13.31 -1.69
CA THR A 300 3.00 -13.01 -1.78
C THR A 300 3.20 -11.51 -1.74
N PHE A 301 3.91 -11.01 -0.74
CA PHE A 301 4.22 -9.59 -0.64
C PHE A 301 5.42 -9.23 -1.52
N ILE A 302 5.23 -8.31 -2.46
CA ILE A 302 6.31 -7.77 -3.29
C ILE A 302 7.20 -6.84 -2.44
N ASN A 303 8.51 -7.14 -2.39
CA ASN A 303 9.49 -6.43 -1.55
C ASN A 303 10.47 -5.53 -2.29
N ASP A 304 10.24 -5.30 -3.59
CA ASP A 304 10.91 -4.29 -4.39
C ASP A 304 9.93 -3.24 -4.93
N TYR A 305 10.40 -1.99 -4.96
CA TYR A 305 9.65 -0.77 -5.23
C TYR A 305 8.46 -0.54 -4.29
N THR A 306 8.58 -1.00 -3.04
CA THR A 306 7.56 -0.88 -1.97
C THR A 306 8.12 -0.26 -0.68
N ASP A 307 7.24 0.10 0.24
CA ASP A 307 7.59 0.53 1.59
C ASP A 307 7.59 -0.67 2.56
N ALA A 308 8.75 -0.99 3.14
CA ALA A 308 8.92 -2.15 4.01
C ALA A 308 8.07 -2.07 5.29
N ASN A 309 7.83 -0.88 5.84
CA ASN A 309 7.00 -0.74 7.05
C ASN A 309 5.52 -0.99 6.70
N LEU A 310 5.06 -0.51 5.53
CA LEU A 310 3.70 -0.78 5.07
C LEU A 310 3.51 -2.27 4.75
N THR A 311 4.46 -2.89 4.05
CA THR A 311 4.41 -4.34 3.78
C THR A 311 4.40 -5.16 5.07
N GLU A 312 5.23 -4.82 6.07
CA GLU A 312 5.22 -5.50 7.37
C GLU A 312 3.88 -5.29 8.11
N PHE A 313 3.32 -4.08 8.05
CA PHE A 313 2.01 -3.79 8.61
C PHE A 313 0.90 -4.64 7.97
N LEU A 314 0.91 -4.82 6.64
CA LEU A 314 -0.05 -5.70 5.97
C LEU A 314 0.07 -7.17 6.42
N SER A 315 1.29 -7.67 6.66
CA SER A 315 1.47 -9.01 7.24
C SER A 315 0.95 -9.09 8.69
N GLU A 316 1.15 -8.05 9.50
CA GLU A 316 0.60 -7.96 10.86
C GLU A 316 -0.94 -7.95 10.85
N LEU A 317 -1.58 -7.33 9.85
CA LEU A 317 -3.03 -7.38 9.66
C LEU A 317 -3.51 -8.79 9.30
N ILE A 318 -2.79 -9.53 8.46
CA ILE A 318 -3.12 -10.94 8.18
C ILE A 318 -3.03 -11.76 9.46
N ASP A 319 -1.90 -11.66 10.18
CA ASP A 319 -1.66 -12.43 11.40
C ASP A 319 -2.72 -12.14 12.48
N THR A 320 -3.22 -10.90 12.54
CA THR A 320 -4.24 -10.48 13.52
C THR A 320 -5.66 -10.87 13.09
N TYR A 321 -6.07 -10.57 11.87
CA TYR A 321 -7.48 -10.63 11.45
C TYR A 321 -7.86 -11.82 10.57
N ALA A 322 -6.88 -12.45 9.95
CA ALA A 322 -7.12 -13.50 8.96
C ALA A 322 -6.01 -14.55 8.98
N SER A 323 -5.66 -15.03 10.18
CA SER A 323 -4.56 -15.98 10.42
C SER A 323 -4.66 -17.30 9.63
N GLU A 324 -5.80 -17.58 9.00
CA GLU A 324 -5.95 -18.68 8.05
C GLU A 324 -5.27 -18.43 6.69
N ILE A 325 -4.97 -17.18 6.35
CA ILE A 325 -4.28 -16.78 5.12
C ILE A 325 -2.77 -16.92 5.33
N THR A 326 -2.14 -17.73 4.51
CA THR A 326 -0.68 -17.89 4.51
C THR A 326 -0.02 -16.90 3.56
N TYR A 327 1.17 -16.41 3.90
CA TYR A 327 1.92 -15.50 3.03
C TYR A 327 3.42 -15.81 2.97
N ASP A 328 4.07 -15.30 1.91
CA ASP A 328 5.53 -15.23 1.76
C ASP A 328 5.91 -13.91 1.06
N PHE A 329 7.19 -13.73 0.72
CA PHE A 329 7.73 -12.52 0.09
C PHE A 329 8.51 -12.87 -1.17
N ASP A 330 8.32 -12.07 -2.22
CA ASP A 330 9.05 -12.23 -3.48
C ASP A 330 9.37 -10.86 -4.11
N ARG A 331 9.98 -10.89 -5.30
CA ARG A 331 10.28 -9.73 -6.12
C ARG A 331 9.71 -9.88 -7.51
N CYS A 332 9.22 -8.79 -8.06
CA CYS A 332 8.74 -8.74 -9.44
C CYS A 332 9.75 -8.07 -10.41
N GLY A 333 10.63 -7.22 -9.89
CA GLY A 333 11.49 -6.33 -10.67
C GLY A 333 10.83 -4.98 -10.98
N TYR A 334 11.56 -4.10 -11.69
CA TYR A 334 11.14 -2.72 -11.87
C TYR A 334 9.80 -2.57 -12.59
N ALA A 335 8.92 -1.78 -11.95
CA ALA A 335 7.64 -1.33 -12.50
C ALA A 335 6.79 -2.50 -13.01
N CYS A 336 6.49 -3.43 -12.10
CA CYS A 336 5.61 -4.55 -12.41
C CYS A 336 4.12 -4.24 -12.23
N SER A 337 3.76 -3.14 -11.53
CA SER A 337 2.39 -2.63 -11.41
C SER A 337 2.37 -1.21 -10.85
N ASP A 338 1.19 -0.61 -10.69
CA ASP A 338 0.97 0.81 -10.35
C ASP A 338 1.52 1.25 -8.99
N HIS A 339 1.81 0.34 -8.04
CA HIS A 339 2.48 0.70 -6.78
C HIS A 339 3.81 1.43 -7.05
N ALA A 340 4.51 1.10 -8.14
CA ALA A 340 5.77 1.76 -8.51
C ALA A 340 5.58 3.26 -8.84
N SER A 341 4.39 3.67 -9.30
CA SER A 341 4.05 5.09 -9.51
C SER A 341 4.01 5.86 -8.19
N TRP A 342 3.39 5.28 -7.17
CA TRP A 342 3.31 5.85 -5.82
C TRP A 342 4.69 5.90 -5.15
N HIS A 343 5.44 4.79 -5.21
CA HIS A 343 6.83 4.72 -4.73
C HIS A 343 7.70 5.80 -5.38
N ASN A 344 7.65 5.96 -6.71
CA ASN A 344 8.42 6.98 -7.42
C ASN A 344 7.95 8.42 -7.14
N ALA A 345 6.67 8.58 -6.77
CA ALA A 345 6.15 9.81 -6.20
C ALA A 345 6.60 10.03 -4.74
N GLY A 346 7.27 9.06 -4.12
CA GLY A 346 7.83 9.15 -2.78
C GLY A 346 6.81 8.89 -1.68
N TYR A 347 5.69 8.25 -2.03
CA TYR A 347 4.66 7.84 -1.08
C TYR A 347 4.86 6.39 -0.69
N PRO A 348 4.52 5.99 0.55
CA PRO A 348 4.57 4.60 0.94
C PRO A 348 3.57 3.76 0.15
N SER A 349 4.03 2.69 -0.48
CA SER A 349 3.18 1.81 -1.27
C SER A 349 3.51 0.34 -1.10
N ALA A 350 2.51 -0.52 -1.20
CA ALA A 350 2.68 -1.97 -1.09
C ALA A 350 1.80 -2.70 -2.11
N MET A 351 2.19 -3.92 -2.45
CA MET A 351 1.50 -4.80 -3.40
C MET A 351 1.52 -6.24 -2.84
N PRO A 352 0.43 -6.68 -2.18
CA PRO A 352 0.16 -8.11 -2.05
C PRO A 352 -0.19 -8.68 -3.44
N PHE A 353 0.41 -9.81 -3.79
CA PHE A 353 0.24 -10.49 -5.07
C PHE A 353 -0.26 -11.92 -4.85
N GLU A 354 -0.96 -12.49 -5.81
CA GLU A 354 -1.66 -13.77 -5.70
C GLU A 354 -0.80 -15.02 -5.58
N THR A 355 0.45 -14.98 -6.06
CA THR A 355 1.37 -16.13 -6.11
C THR A 355 2.82 -15.71 -5.89
N MET A 356 3.74 -16.67 -5.74
CA MET A 356 5.15 -16.42 -6.00
C MET A 356 5.33 -16.02 -7.47
N PHE A 357 6.32 -15.18 -7.76
CA PHE A 357 6.41 -14.53 -9.07
C PHE A 357 6.74 -15.48 -10.23
N ASN A 358 7.20 -16.70 -9.95
CA ASN A 358 7.39 -17.73 -10.99
C ASN A 358 6.17 -18.62 -11.23
N ASP A 359 5.12 -18.49 -10.41
CA ASP A 359 3.94 -19.35 -10.39
C ASP A 359 2.64 -18.59 -10.76
N TYR A 360 2.75 -17.35 -11.23
CA TYR A 360 1.59 -16.52 -11.59
C TYR A 360 0.75 -17.16 -12.69
N ASN A 361 -0.49 -16.69 -12.83
CA ASN A 361 -1.43 -17.20 -13.81
C ASN A 361 -0.82 -17.27 -15.22
N PRO A 362 -0.62 -18.46 -15.81
CA PRO A 362 0.04 -18.60 -17.11
C PRO A 362 -0.83 -18.14 -18.30
N HIS A 363 -2.06 -17.69 -18.04
CA HIS A 363 -3.01 -17.25 -19.05
C HIS A 363 -3.11 -15.73 -19.19
N ILE A 364 -2.53 -14.96 -18.27
CA ILE A 364 -2.40 -13.51 -18.36
C ILE A 364 -1.90 -13.06 -19.75
N HIS A 365 -2.34 -11.88 -20.20
CA HIS A 365 -2.03 -11.33 -21.53
C HIS A 365 -2.43 -12.26 -22.69
N THR A 366 -3.45 -13.09 -22.51
CA THR A 366 -4.02 -13.93 -23.57
C THR A 366 -5.55 -13.88 -23.58
N GLU A 367 -6.16 -14.40 -24.64
CA GLU A 367 -7.62 -14.59 -24.71
C GLU A 367 -8.14 -15.64 -23.70
N HIS A 368 -7.23 -16.36 -23.03
CA HIS A 368 -7.53 -17.39 -22.04
C HIS A 368 -7.43 -16.89 -20.60
N ASP A 369 -7.09 -15.62 -20.35
CA ASP A 369 -7.25 -15.04 -19.02
C ASP A 369 -8.76 -14.83 -18.74
N THR A 370 -9.43 -15.93 -18.39
CA THR A 370 -10.86 -16.00 -18.11
C THR A 370 -11.10 -16.36 -16.66
N LEU A 371 -12.29 -16.04 -16.16
CA LEU A 371 -12.70 -16.36 -14.79
C LEU A 371 -12.52 -17.86 -14.50
N GLU A 372 -12.87 -18.74 -15.44
CA GLU A 372 -12.71 -20.19 -15.32
C GLU A 372 -11.25 -20.66 -15.23
N ASN A 373 -10.31 -19.91 -15.80
CA ASN A 373 -8.88 -20.21 -15.77
C ASN A 373 -8.15 -19.52 -14.60
N SER A 374 -8.82 -18.60 -13.90
CA SER A 374 -8.44 -18.06 -12.59
C SER A 374 -9.06 -18.92 -11.45
N ASP A 375 -9.87 -18.32 -10.57
CA ASP A 375 -10.74 -19.00 -9.62
C ASP A 375 -12.21 -18.60 -9.88
N PRO A 376 -13.04 -19.48 -10.45
CA PRO A 376 -14.44 -19.15 -10.77
C PRO A 376 -15.35 -18.94 -9.57
N THR A 377 -14.85 -19.20 -8.34
CA THR A 377 -15.60 -18.96 -7.10
C THR A 377 -15.19 -17.66 -6.41
N ALA A 378 -14.15 -16.98 -6.91
CA ALA A 378 -13.50 -15.87 -6.27
C ALA A 378 -13.02 -16.14 -4.83
N SER A 379 -12.79 -17.41 -4.46
CA SER A 379 -12.35 -17.78 -3.12
C SER A 379 -10.97 -17.21 -2.83
N HIS A 380 -10.07 -17.18 -3.81
CA HIS A 380 -8.76 -16.55 -3.64
C HIS A 380 -8.86 -15.03 -3.47
N ALA A 381 -9.62 -14.35 -4.35
CA ALA A 381 -9.84 -12.91 -4.24
C ALA A 381 -10.48 -12.47 -2.91
N THR A 382 -11.22 -13.34 -2.22
CA THR A 382 -11.74 -13.01 -0.87
C THR A 382 -10.63 -12.72 0.13
N LYS A 383 -9.47 -13.36 0.02
CA LYS A 383 -8.33 -13.17 0.92
C LYS A 383 -7.77 -11.76 0.78
N PHE A 384 -7.67 -11.28 -0.46
CA PHE A 384 -7.29 -9.91 -0.77
C PHE A 384 -8.34 -8.91 -0.32
N ALA A 385 -9.63 -9.21 -0.44
CA ALA A 385 -10.70 -8.35 0.05
C ALA A 385 -10.67 -8.20 1.58
N LYS A 386 -10.37 -9.29 2.30
CA LYS A 386 -10.17 -9.27 3.76
C LYS A 386 -8.97 -8.41 4.17
N LEU A 387 -7.84 -8.54 3.47
CA LEU A 387 -6.67 -7.71 3.71
C LEU A 387 -6.95 -6.24 3.40
N ALA A 388 -7.60 -5.95 2.27
CA ALA A 388 -7.94 -4.60 1.85
C ALA A 388 -8.86 -3.90 2.86
N ILE A 389 -9.88 -4.60 3.39
CA ILE A 389 -10.77 -3.98 4.38
C ILE A 389 -10.08 -3.76 5.73
N ALA A 390 -9.22 -4.68 6.18
CA ALA A 390 -8.40 -4.48 7.38
C ALA A 390 -7.48 -3.27 7.21
N TYR A 391 -6.80 -3.18 6.06
CA TYR A 391 -5.94 -2.04 5.71
C TYR A 391 -6.71 -0.72 5.74
N LEU A 392 -7.88 -0.66 5.08
CA LEU A 392 -8.67 0.57 5.02
C LEU A 392 -9.14 1.01 6.41
N VAL A 393 -9.63 0.10 7.24
CA VAL A 393 -10.10 0.44 8.59
C VAL A 393 -8.94 0.94 9.45
N GLU A 394 -7.85 0.18 9.57
CA GLU A 394 -6.74 0.51 10.48
C GLU A 394 -5.90 1.71 10.03
N THR A 395 -5.91 2.06 8.74
CA THR A 395 -5.19 3.24 8.27
C THR A 395 -6.06 4.49 8.17
N SER A 396 -7.37 4.35 7.96
CA SER A 396 -8.26 5.51 7.75
C SER A 396 -8.95 6.02 9.01
N LEU A 397 -9.04 5.21 10.06
CA LEU A 397 -9.55 5.65 11.36
C LEU A 397 -8.39 6.15 12.23
N ASP A 398 -8.66 7.11 13.12
CA ASP A 398 -7.74 7.34 14.23
C ASP A 398 -7.74 6.11 15.13
N ASP A 399 -6.56 5.74 15.65
CA ASP A 399 -6.40 4.67 16.62
C ASP A 399 -7.55 4.71 17.62
N ALA A 400 -8.27 3.60 17.76
CA ALA A 400 -9.30 3.52 18.79
C ALA A 400 -8.61 3.81 20.13
N GLU A 401 -9.16 4.73 20.93
CA GLU A 401 -8.70 4.85 22.32
C GLU A 401 -8.83 3.45 22.95
N SER A 402 -7.70 2.78 23.16
CA SER A 402 -7.70 1.51 23.90
C SER A 402 -8.43 1.78 25.21
N PRO A 403 -9.58 1.14 25.47
CA PRO A 403 -10.44 1.53 26.58
C PRO A 403 -9.65 1.43 27.87
N VAL A 404 -9.43 2.57 28.52
CA VAL A 404 -8.70 2.62 29.79
C VAL A 404 -9.53 1.91 30.85
N LYS A 405 -9.08 0.72 31.28
CA LYS A 405 -9.76 -0.09 32.29
C LYS A 405 -9.36 0.39 33.69
N GLU A 406 -10.33 0.70 34.55
CA GLU A 406 -10.03 1.04 35.94
C GLU A 406 -9.80 -0.23 36.78
N LEU A 407 -8.66 -0.30 37.46
CA LEU A 407 -8.31 -1.38 38.37
C LEU A 407 -8.91 -1.13 39.76
N GLU A 408 -9.44 -2.19 40.36
CA GLU A 408 -9.86 -2.17 41.76
C GLU A 408 -8.76 -2.70 42.68
N ASN A 409 -8.68 -2.16 43.89
CA ASN A 409 -7.64 -2.53 44.86
C ASN A 409 -7.72 -4.03 45.22
N GLY A 410 -6.69 -4.78 44.85
CA GLY A 410 -6.54 -6.21 45.15
C GLY A 410 -7.35 -7.14 44.26
N THR A 411 -8.07 -6.62 43.25
CA THR A 411 -8.84 -7.42 42.30
C THR A 411 -8.06 -7.55 41.00
N PRO A 412 -7.66 -8.76 40.58
CA PRO A 412 -6.99 -8.95 39.31
C PRO A 412 -7.95 -8.79 38.13
N VAL A 413 -7.45 -8.23 37.03
CA VAL A 413 -8.05 -8.39 35.70
C VAL A 413 -7.29 -9.54 35.03
N GLU A 414 -8.01 -10.62 34.75
CA GLU A 414 -7.42 -11.89 34.35
C GLU A 414 -7.49 -12.14 32.84
N ASN A 415 -6.65 -13.06 32.37
CA ASN A 415 -6.66 -13.58 31.00
C ASN A 415 -6.51 -12.49 29.93
N LEU A 416 -5.61 -11.53 30.17
CA LEU A 416 -5.21 -10.58 29.14
C LEU A 416 -4.45 -11.32 28.05
N THR A 417 -4.85 -11.04 26.82
CA THR A 417 -4.21 -11.51 25.60
C THR A 417 -3.95 -10.31 24.71
N SER A 418 -2.78 -10.27 24.07
CA SER A 418 -2.43 -9.22 23.11
C SER A 418 -1.40 -9.74 22.11
N GLY A 419 -1.45 -9.19 20.90
CA GLY A 419 -0.47 -9.39 19.85
C GLY A 419 0.85 -8.65 20.10
N TYR A 420 1.78 -8.83 19.18
CA TYR A 420 3.05 -8.11 19.19
C TYR A 420 2.78 -6.62 19.00
N PHE A 421 3.36 -5.81 19.89
CA PHE A 421 3.25 -4.36 19.93
C PHE A 421 1.91 -3.75 20.33
N ASP A 422 0.87 -4.55 20.52
CA ASP A 422 -0.41 -4.09 21.08
C ASP A 422 -0.22 -3.50 22.48
N GLU A 423 -0.99 -2.45 22.76
CA GLU A 423 -0.96 -1.71 24.00
C GLU A 423 -2.34 -1.70 24.66
N GLN A 424 -2.41 -2.17 25.91
CA GLN A 424 -3.61 -2.15 26.75
C GLN A 424 -3.40 -1.18 27.90
N PHE A 425 -4.37 -0.29 28.13
CA PHE A 425 -4.25 0.78 29.11
C PHE A 425 -5.16 0.55 30.32
N PHE A 426 -4.62 0.85 31.50
CA PHE A 426 -5.31 0.74 32.77
C PHE A 426 -5.08 1.99 33.61
N VAL A 427 -6.00 2.25 34.55
CA VAL A 427 -5.86 3.32 35.54
C VAL A 427 -6.11 2.78 36.94
N PHE A 428 -5.31 3.21 37.91
CA PHE A 428 -5.54 2.92 39.33
C PHE A 428 -5.53 4.22 40.13
N ARG A 429 -6.54 4.43 40.98
CA ARG A 429 -6.69 5.68 41.75
C ARG A 429 -6.63 5.42 43.24
N THR A 430 -5.88 6.27 43.94
CA THR A 430 -5.79 6.28 45.39
C THR A 430 -6.36 7.59 45.94
N THR A 431 -7.04 7.52 47.08
CA THR A 431 -7.66 8.70 47.72
C THR A 431 -6.90 9.20 48.95
N GLU A 432 -5.85 8.48 49.36
CA GLU A 432 -4.99 8.80 50.49
C GLU A 432 -3.53 8.37 50.20
N PRO A 433 -2.52 8.93 50.89
CA PRO A 433 -1.12 8.54 50.68
C PRO A 433 -0.84 7.10 51.11
N GLY A 434 0.04 6.43 50.38
CA GLY A 434 0.48 5.08 50.74
C GLY A 434 1.29 4.39 49.65
N GLU A 435 1.52 3.09 49.87
CA GLU A 435 2.25 2.24 48.95
C GLU A 435 1.30 1.61 47.92
N VAL A 436 1.62 1.75 46.64
CA VAL A 436 0.92 1.13 45.51
C VAL A 436 1.86 0.13 44.85
N THR A 437 1.39 -1.10 44.70
CA THR A 437 2.06 -2.17 43.96
C THR A 437 1.22 -2.55 42.76
N ILE A 438 1.78 -2.46 41.56
CA ILE A 438 1.16 -2.90 40.31
C ILE A 438 2.00 -4.05 39.77
N SER A 439 1.38 -5.18 39.52
CA SER A 439 2.09 -6.37 39.02
C SER A 439 1.31 -7.06 37.92
N ILE A 440 2.06 -7.57 36.95
CA ILE A 440 1.58 -8.51 35.95
C ILE A 440 2.18 -9.89 36.21
N THR A 441 1.39 -10.94 35.99
CA THR A 441 1.82 -12.33 36.13
C THR A 441 1.31 -13.10 34.93
N GLY A 442 2.15 -13.93 34.32
CA GLY A 442 1.76 -14.72 33.16
C GLY A 442 2.66 -15.93 32.93
N PRO A 443 2.31 -16.76 31.93
CA PRO A 443 3.08 -17.94 31.59
C PRO A 443 4.50 -17.58 31.11
N ARG A 444 5.34 -18.61 30.95
CA ARG A 444 6.71 -18.44 30.42
C ARG A 444 6.73 -18.19 28.91
N SER A 445 5.64 -18.52 28.22
CA SER A 445 5.39 -18.14 26.83
C SER A 445 4.90 -16.71 26.78
N GLY A 446 5.34 -15.96 25.76
CA GLY A 446 5.01 -14.55 25.60
C GLY A 446 5.89 -13.59 26.40
N ASP A 447 5.68 -12.31 26.17
CA ASP A 447 6.46 -11.23 26.77
C ASP A 447 5.61 -9.95 26.87
N ALA A 448 4.91 -9.79 28.00
CA ALA A 448 4.18 -8.58 28.32
C ALA A 448 5.06 -7.64 29.16
N ASP A 449 5.24 -6.40 28.68
CA ASP A 449 5.99 -5.35 29.35
C ASP A 449 5.04 -4.39 30.09
N LEU A 450 5.36 -4.09 31.35
CA LEU A 450 4.65 -3.16 32.22
C LEU A 450 5.30 -1.77 32.21
N TYR A 451 4.48 -0.74 31.96
CA TYR A 451 4.84 0.67 32.08
C TYR A 451 3.85 1.36 33.01
N VAL A 452 4.34 2.20 33.93
CA VAL A 452 3.49 2.95 34.85
C VAL A 452 4.01 4.39 35.01
N THR A 453 3.09 5.36 34.99
CA THR A 453 3.32 6.78 35.32
C THR A 453 2.39 7.20 36.45
N TYR A 454 2.89 7.93 37.45
CA TYR A 454 2.07 8.61 38.46
C TYR A 454 1.79 10.04 38.01
N GLU A 455 0.53 10.37 37.79
CA GLU A 455 0.04 11.64 37.22
C GLU A 455 0.64 11.93 35.82
N GLY A 456 -0.24 12.01 34.80
CA GLY A 456 0.17 12.27 33.41
C GLY A 456 0.19 11.01 32.53
N PRO A 457 0.56 11.17 31.24
CA PRO A 457 0.46 10.08 30.26
C PRO A 457 1.51 8.99 30.51
N VAL A 458 1.15 7.77 30.13
CA VAL A 458 2.07 6.63 30.08
C VAL A 458 2.34 6.27 28.63
N SER A 459 3.61 6.07 28.28
CA SER A 459 4.02 5.68 26.93
C SER A 459 5.39 4.98 26.95
N LYS A 460 5.87 4.56 25.78
CA LYS A 460 7.22 3.97 25.62
C LYS A 460 8.36 4.94 25.92
N THR A 461 8.10 6.25 25.88
CA THR A 461 9.11 7.30 26.11
C THR A 461 8.86 8.10 27.39
N GLU A 462 7.68 7.93 28.02
CA GLU A 462 7.28 8.63 29.24
C GLU A 462 6.69 7.64 30.24
N TYR A 463 7.48 7.27 31.25
CA TYR A 463 7.11 6.36 32.33
C TYR A 463 7.93 6.65 33.60
N ASP A 464 7.32 6.43 34.77
CA ASP A 464 8.03 6.45 36.05
C ASP A 464 8.65 5.09 36.39
N CYS A 465 8.02 4.00 35.95
CA CYS A 465 8.49 2.64 36.17
C CYS A 465 8.31 1.77 34.92
N ARG A 466 9.37 1.05 34.58
CA ARG A 466 9.40 -0.09 33.66
C ARG A 466 10.39 -1.12 34.20
N PRO A 467 9.99 -2.37 34.53
CA PRO A 467 10.87 -3.34 35.19
C PRO A 467 11.97 -3.99 34.33
N PHE A 468 11.87 -3.91 33.00
CA PHE A 468 12.83 -4.48 32.02
C PHE A 468 13.15 -5.97 32.28
N GLN A 469 12.14 -6.76 32.65
CA GLN A 469 12.30 -8.20 32.80
C GLN A 469 12.04 -8.89 31.47
N ASN A 470 12.47 -10.14 31.35
CA ASN A 470 12.07 -10.99 30.23
C ASN A 470 10.85 -11.80 30.67
N GLY A 471 9.76 -11.72 29.88
CA GLY A 471 8.52 -12.44 30.11
C GLY A 471 7.52 -11.67 30.98
N SER A 472 6.30 -12.17 31.05
CA SER A 472 5.13 -11.46 31.60
C SER A 472 5.03 -11.43 33.14
N ASN A 473 6.15 -11.43 33.86
CA ASN A 473 6.18 -11.36 35.32
C ASN A 473 6.94 -10.11 35.78
N GLU A 474 6.23 -8.99 35.87
CA GLU A 474 6.78 -7.67 36.13
C GLU A 474 6.06 -6.97 37.28
N GLN A 475 6.75 -6.08 38.00
CA GLN A 475 6.19 -5.35 39.13
C GLN A 475 6.78 -3.95 39.25
N CYS A 476 5.90 -2.98 39.52
CA CYS A 476 6.22 -1.62 39.89
C CYS A 476 5.68 -1.31 41.28
N VAL A 477 6.50 -0.70 42.15
CA VAL A 477 6.12 -0.29 43.51
C VAL A 477 6.37 1.19 43.68
N PHE A 478 5.38 1.90 44.19
CA PHE A 478 5.39 3.33 44.40
C PHE A 478 4.98 3.67 45.83
N ASN A 479 5.57 4.72 46.40
CA ASN A 479 5.06 5.36 47.60
C ASN A 479 4.75 6.83 47.25
N LYS A 480 3.46 7.16 47.16
CA LYS A 480 2.99 8.43 46.58
C LYS A 480 1.81 8.99 47.39
N PRO A 481 1.53 10.30 47.28
CA PRO A 481 0.26 10.87 47.70
C PRO A 481 -0.93 10.26 46.96
N ALA A 482 -2.14 10.55 47.44
CA ALA A 482 -3.37 10.32 46.69
C ALA A 482 -3.24 10.85 45.26
N GLY A 483 -3.66 10.05 44.28
CA GLY A 483 -3.50 10.40 42.88
C GLY A 483 -3.77 9.22 41.96
N GLU A 484 -3.48 9.46 40.68
CA GLU A 484 -3.75 8.55 39.57
C GLU A 484 -2.47 7.88 39.06
N PHE A 485 -2.55 6.58 38.82
CA PHE A 485 -1.51 5.77 38.20
C PHE A 485 -2.01 5.29 36.84
N ASN A 486 -1.38 5.80 35.78
CA ASN A 486 -1.65 5.42 34.40
C ASN A 486 -0.71 4.29 34.00
N ILE A 487 -1.27 3.20 33.50
CA ILE A 487 -0.58 1.94 33.29
C ILE A 487 -0.77 1.51 31.84
N MET A 488 0.31 1.07 31.20
CA MET A 488 0.30 0.47 29.88
C MET A 488 0.95 -0.90 29.96
N ILE A 489 0.25 -1.93 29.48
CA ILE A 489 0.81 -3.25 29.21
C ILE A 489 1.02 -3.35 27.70
N ARG A 490 2.23 -3.73 27.30
CA ARG A 490 2.58 -3.85 25.88
C ARG A 490 3.10 -5.24 25.54
N GLY A 491 2.65 -5.82 24.43
CA GLY A 491 3.23 -7.05 23.91
C GLY A 491 4.63 -6.81 23.32
N TYR A 492 5.70 -7.16 24.04
CA TYR A 492 7.03 -7.31 23.42
C TYR A 492 7.14 -8.62 22.62
N ARG A 493 6.23 -9.56 22.87
CA ARG A 493 5.81 -10.66 22.00
C ARG A 493 4.34 -10.90 22.26
N ASN A 494 3.67 -11.63 21.38
CA ASN A 494 2.31 -12.12 21.65
C ASN A 494 2.28 -12.77 23.04
N PHE A 495 1.30 -12.38 23.86
CA PHE A 495 1.10 -12.97 25.17
C PHE A 495 -0.37 -13.34 25.35
N ASP A 496 -0.57 -14.39 26.13
CA ASP A 496 -1.84 -14.96 26.51
C ASP A 496 -1.81 -15.30 28.00
N GLU A 497 -2.99 -15.34 28.64
CA GLU A 497 -3.14 -15.72 30.05
C GLU A 497 -2.32 -14.83 31.02
N VAL A 498 -2.21 -13.52 30.73
CA VAL A 498 -1.57 -12.56 31.63
C VAL A 498 -2.61 -11.90 32.54
N ASP A 499 -2.33 -11.86 33.83
CA ASP A 499 -3.17 -11.18 34.82
C ASP A 499 -2.48 -9.89 35.29
N ILE A 500 -3.25 -8.81 35.47
CA ILE A 500 -2.78 -7.58 36.11
C ILE A 500 -3.53 -7.35 37.43
N VAL A 501 -2.80 -6.94 38.47
CA VAL A 501 -3.38 -6.50 39.75
C VAL A 501 -2.71 -5.25 40.27
N ALA A 502 -3.51 -4.32 40.81
CA ALA A 502 -3.03 -3.18 41.59
C ALA A 502 -3.43 -3.37 43.06
N SER A 503 -2.49 -3.18 43.97
CA SER A 503 -2.68 -3.30 45.42
C SER A 503 -2.24 -2.02 46.11
N PHE A 504 -3.03 -1.55 47.07
CA PHE A 504 -2.78 -0.33 47.83
C PHE A 504 -2.74 -0.59 49.33
N SER A 505 -1.70 -0.08 50.00
CA SER A 505 -1.52 -0.08 51.44
C SER A 505 -1.42 1.35 51.97
N PRO A 506 -2.44 1.85 52.71
CA PRO A 506 -2.39 3.20 53.29
C PRO A 506 -1.24 3.34 54.27
N GLU A 507 -0.58 4.51 54.29
CA GLU A 507 0.56 4.77 55.19
C GLU A 507 0.20 4.58 56.68
N ASN A 508 -1.06 4.85 57.05
CA ASN A 508 -1.58 4.69 58.42
C ASN A 508 -1.86 3.24 58.85
N ALA A 509 -1.77 2.26 57.94
CA ALA A 509 -1.99 0.84 58.26
C ALA A 509 -0.76 0.16 58.90
N GLN A 510 0.43 0.78 58.83
CA GLN A 510 1.66 0.21 59.38
C GLN A 510 1.83 0.45 60.90
N ASP A 511 1.07 1.38 61.50
CA ASP A 511 1.16 1.72 62.93
C ASP A 511 0.25 0.88 63.87
N GLN A 512 -0.56 -0.04 63.34
CA GLN A 512 -1.46 -0.89 64.16
C GLN A 512 -0.89 -2.29 64.51
N LYS A 513 0.41 -2.53 64.28
CA LYS A 513 1.10 -3.80 64.63
C LYS A 513 2.27 -3.64 65.61
N GLN A 514 2.18 -2.74 66.58
CA GLN A 514 3.07 -2.73 67.76
C GLN A 514 2.33 -3.05 69.06
#